data_AF-A0A960A109-F1
#
_entry.id   AF-A0A960A109-F1
#
_cell.length_a   1.000
_cell.length_b   1.000
_cell.length_c   1.000
_cell.angle_alpha   90.00
_cell.angle_beta   90.00
_cell.angle_gamma   90.00
#
_symmetry.space_group_name_H-M   'P 1'
#
loop_
_entity.id
_entity.type
_entity.pdbx_description
1 polymer ?
#
loop_
_entity_poly.entity_id
_entity_poly.type
_entity_poly.pdbx_seq_one_letter_code
_entity_poly.pdbx_strand_id
1 'polypeptide(L)'
;GMNELLEGAPPPELAARITTVIETVRAEFGLPSPITRAGKVGQKIYVEVDFVVAPDTWSIAQEDEVRRAVINGLSPLGLDVWAYVAVTSDPVLAD
;
A
#
# COMPACT_ATOMS: atom_id res chain seq x y z
N GLY A 1 -10.50 0.82 17.71
CA GLY A 1 -9.11 1.00 17.21
C GLY A 1 -8.84 0.06 16.05
N MET A 2 -8.54 0.63 14.87
CA MET A 2 -8.41 0.02 13.51
C MET A 2 -9.64 -0.74 12.98
N ASN A 3 -10.35 -1.52 13.79
CA ASN A 3 -11.65 -2.13 13.44
C ASN A 3 -12.80 -1.11 13.28
N GLU A 4 -12.62 0.12 13.78
CA GLU A 4 -13.60 1.21 13.67
C GLU A 4 -13.37 2.10 12.43
N LEU A 5 -12.25 1.90 11.70
CA LEU A 5 -11.92 2.66 10.48
C LEU A 5 -12.36 1.96 9.19
N LEU A 6 -12.83 0.71 9.27
CA LEU A 6 -13.41 -0.04 8.16
C LEU A 6 -14.87 0.35 7.94
N GLU A 7 -15.13 1.63 7.65
CA GLU A 7 -16.31 1.95 6.87
C GLU A 7 -16.05 1.43 5.44
N GLY A 8 -16.54 0.22 5.16
CA GLY A 8 -16.66 -0.37 3.83
C GLY A 8 -15.36 -0.80 3.14
N ALA A 9 -15.27 -2.08 2.77
CA ALA A 9 -14.34 -2.50 1.73
C ALA A 9 -14.55 -1.64 0.46
N PRO A 10 -13.48 -1.27 -0.27
CA PRO A 10 -13.62 -0.57 -1.53
C PRO A 10 -14.51 -1.37 -2.50
N PRO A 11 -15.31 -0.71 -3.36
CA PRO A 11 -16.01 -1.39 -4.43
C PRO A 11 -15.04 -2.24 -5.27
N PRO A 12 -15.45 -3.39 -5.81
CA PRO A 12 -14.54 -4.33 -6.48
C PRO A 12 -13.67 -3.70 -7.58
N GLU A 13 -14.24 -2.78 -8.37
CA GLU A 13 -13.49 -2.06 -9.41
C GLU A 13 -12.39 -1.16 -8.84
N LEU A 14 -12.66 -0.47 -7.72
CA LEU A 14 -11.67 0.35 -7.04
C LEU A 14 -10.60 -0.52 -6.39
N ALA A 15 -10.99 -1.64 -5.75
CA ALA A 15 -10.06 -2.60 -5.19
C ALA A 15 -9.11 -3.14 -6.27
N ALA A 16 -9.64 -3.54 -7.44
CA ALA A 16 -8.84 -4.02 -8.55
C ALA A 16 -7.85 -2.96 -9.08
N ARG A 17 -8.25 -1.68 -9.13
CA ARG A 17 -7.37 -0.57 -9.50
C ARG A 17 -6.25 -0.35 -8.48
N ILE A 18 -6.58 -0.39 -7.18
CA ILE A 18 -5.58 -0.30 -6.09
C ILE A 18 -4.58 -1.47 -6.22
N THR A 19 -5.06 -2.70 -6.38
CA THR A 19 -4.21 -3.87 -6.58
C THR A 19 -3.31 -3.72 -7.81
N THR A 20 -3.83 -3.19 -8.92
CA THR A 20 -3.05 -2.97 -10.14
C THR A 20 -1.90 -1.99 -9.92
N VAL A 21 -2.15 -0.89 -9.19
CA VAL A 21 -1.11 0.08 -8.84
C VAL A 21 -0.04 -0.57 -7.97
N ILE A 22 -0.45 -1.31 -6.93
CA ILE A 22 0.47 -1.96 -6.00
C ILE A 22 1.32 -3.00 -6.72
N GLU A 23 0.74 -3.83 -7.58
CA GLU A 23 1.49 -4.82 -8.36
C GLU A 23 2.44 -4.17 -9.37
N THR A 24 2.09 -3.02 -9.93
CA THR A 24 2.97 -2.26 -10.82
C THR A 24 4.22 -1.78 -10.07
N VAL A 25 4.03 -1.15 -8.90
CA VAL A 25 5.14 -0.70 -8.04
C VAL A 25 5.96 -1.89 -7.54
N ARG A 26 5.30 -2.97 -7.11
CA ARG A 26 5.98 -4.20 -6.71
C ARG A 26 6.92 -4.69 -7.82
N ALA A 27 6.43 -4.77 -9.05
CA ALA A 27 7.21 -5.23 -10.19
C ALA A 27 8.36 -4.28 -10.54
N GLU A 28 8.12 -2.96 -10.52
CA GLU A 28 9.14 -1.93 -10.78
C GLU A 28 10.33 -2.04 -9.83
N PHE A 29 10.06 -2.29 -8.54
CA PHE A 29 11.06 -2.32 -7.49
C PHE A 29 11.58 -3.74 -7.17
N GLY A 30 11.08 -4.78 -7.85
CA GLY A 30 11.47 -6.17 -7.61
C GLY A 30 11.08 -6.69 -6.21
N LEU A 31 9.98 -6.18 -5.64
CA LEU A 31 9.53 -6.51 -4.30
C LEU A 31 8.77 -7.85 -4.23
N PRO A 32 8.79 -8.53 -3.06
CA PRO A 32 7.92 -9.67 -2.79
C PRO A 32 6.43 -9.30 -2.84
N SER A 33 5.54 -10.30 -2.84
CA SER A 33 4.10 -10.05 -2.72
C SER A 33 3.79 -9.33 -1.40
N PRO A 34 3.08 -8.18 -1.43
CA PRO A 34 2.76 -7.44 -0.22
C PRO A 34 1.54 -8.02 0.50
N ILE A 35 1.42 -7.64 1.77
CA ILE A 35 0.14 -7.65 2.47
C ILE A 35 -0.54 -6.30 2.18
N THR A 36 -1.78 -6.33 1.71
CA THR A 36 -2.53 -5.11 1.35
C THR A 36 -3.86 -5.07 2.08
N ARG A 37 -4.13 -3.94 2.73
CA ARG A 37 -5.43 -3.65 3.34
C ARG A 37 -5.95 -2.34 2.75
N ALA A 38 -7.23 -2.28 2.43
CA ALA A 38 -7.83 -1.08 1.88
C ALA A 38 -9.26 -0.86 2.40
N GLY A 39 -9.60 0.40 2.63
CA GLY A 39 -10.93 0.85 3.06
C GLY A 39 -11.33 2.13 2.33
N LYS A 40 -12.64 2.42 2.26
CA LYS A 40 -13.13 3.61 1.58
C LYS A 40 -14.25 4.30 2.37
N VAL A 41 -14.00 5.57 2.72
CA VAL A 41 -14.96 6.41 3.45
C VAL A 41 -15.24 7.69 2.68
N GLY A 42 -16.45 7.85 2.15
CA GLY A 42 -16.82 9.06 1.39
C GLY A 42 -15.90 9.27 0.17
N GLN A 43 -15.08 10.33 0.17
CA GLN A 43 -14.08 10.60 -0.88
C GLN A 43 -12.66 10.13 -0.51
N LYS A 44 -12.47 9.59 0.70
CA LYS A 44 -11.17 9.12 1.18
C LYS A 44 -10.97 7.64 0.92
N ILE A 45 -9.76 7.26 0.53
CA ILE A 45 -9.30 5.87 0.56
C ILE A 45 -8.15 5.72 1.55
N TYR A 46 -8.22 4.66 2.33
CA TYR A 46 -7.16 4.24 3.24
C TYR A 46 -6.51 3.01 2.60
N VAL A 47 -5.20 3.05 2.39
CA VAL A 47 -4.44 1.95 1.79
C VAL A 47 -3.22 1.67 2.66
N GLU A 48 -3.09 0.43 3.10
CA GLU A 48 -1.91 -0.07 3.80
C GLU A 48 -1.24 -1.11 2.91
N VAL A 49 0.07 -0.98 2.74
CA VAL A 49 0.89 -1.90 1.94
C VAL A 49 2.16 -2.22 2.71
N ASP A 50 2.32 -3.49 3.06
CA ASP A 50 3.49 -3.98 3.79
C ASP A 50 4.27 -4.95 2.90
N PHE A 51 5.54 -4.62 2.63
CA PHE A 51 6.49 -5.48 1.95
C PHE A 51 7.47 -6.07 2.96
N VAL A 52 7.48 -7.39 3.11
CA VAL A 52 8.46 -8.10 3.94
C VAL A 52 9.65 -8.50 3.08
N VAL A 53 10.83 -7.94 3.36
CA VAL A 53 12.08 -8.13 2.61
C VAL A 53 13.14 -8.82 3.47
N ALA A 54 14.23 -9.27 2.85
CA ALA A 54 15.37 -9.79 3.59
C ALA A 54 16.05 -8.66 4.41
N PRO A 55 16.61 -8.97 5.60
CA PRO A 55 17.32 -7.96 6.42
C PRO A 55 18.52 -7.39 5.66
N ASP A 56 18.86 -6.12 5.96
CA ASP A 56 20.01 -5.40 5.42
C ASP A 56 20.06 -5.28 3.87
N THR A 57 18.93 -5.51 3.18
CA THR A 57 18.86 -5.42 1.70
C THR A 57 18.23 -4.12 1.19
N TRP A 58 17.64 -3.32 2.08
CA TRP A 58 16.94 -2.07 1.75
C TRP A 58 17.40 -0.91 2.62
N SER A 59 17.46 0.26 2.02
CA SER A 59 17.71 1.53 2.70
C SER A 59 16.42 2.34 2.87
N ILE A 60 16.41 3.25 3.85
CA ILE A 60 15.31 4.20 4.07
C ILE A 60 15.00 5.02 2.81
N ALA A 61 16.03 5.38 2.03
CA ALA A 61 15.85 6.12 0.79
C ALA A 61 15.05 5.32 -0.26
N GLN A 62 15.31 4.01 -0.38
CA GLN A 62 14.56 3.13 -1.27
C GLN A 62 13.12 2.91 -0.76
N GLU A 63 12.92 2.80 0.56
CA GLU A 63 11.58 2.75 1.15
C GLU A 63 10.78 4.02 0.81
N ASP A 64 11.40 5.20 0.91
CA ASP A 64 10.80 6.47 0.55
C ASP A 64 10.45 6.55 -0.95
N GLU A 65 11.26 5.94 -1.82
CA GLU A 65 10.97 5.83 -3.26
C GLU A 65 9.73 4.96 -3.51
N VAL A 66 9.63 3.79 -2.86
CA VAL A 66 8.46 2.91 -2.94
C VAL A 66 7.22 3.62 -2.42
N ARG A 67 7.31 4.30 -1.28
CA ARG A 67 6.20 5.07 -0.70
C ARG A 67 5.70 6.14 -1.67
N ARG A 68 6.62 6.90 -2.29
CA ARG A 68 6.26 7.90 -3.31
C ARG A 68 5.64 7.26 -4.54
N ALA A 69 6.17 6.14 -5.02
CA ALA A 69 5.65 5.43 -6.19
C ALA A 69 4.21 4.95 -5.97
N VAL A 70 3.90 4.36 -4.82
CA VAL A 70 2.53 3.96 -4.46
C VAL A 70 1.60 5.17 -4.40
N ILE A 71 1.97 6.22 -3.67
CA ILE A 71 1.13 7.43 -3.54
C ILE A 71 0.86 8.07 -4.90
N ASN A 72 1.90 8.20 -5.74
CA ASN A 72 1.78 8.77 -7.08
C ASN A 72 0.91 7.89 -7.99
N GLY A 73 1.04 6.57 -7.91
CA GLY A 73 0.23 5.63 -8.67
C GLY A 73 -1.24 5.63 -8.27
N LEU A 74 -1.55 5.92 -7.01
CA LEU A 74 -2.93 6.04 -6.51
C LEU A 74 -3.56 7.41 -6.78
N SER A 75 -2.77 8.46 -7.00
CA SER A 75 -3.29 9.82 -7.24
C SER A 75 -4.30 9.92 -8.41
N PRO A 76 -4.10 9.25 -9.57
CA PRO A 76 -5.07 9.25 -10.67
C PRO A 76 -6.43 8.61 -10.37
N LEU A 77 -6.62 7.99 -9.20
CA LEU A 77 -7.93 7.49 -8.78
C LEU A 77 -8.92 8.62 -8.48
N GLY A 78 -8.44 9.85 -8.29
CA GLY A 78 -9.28 11.04 -8.05
C GLY A 78 -9.92 11.09 -6.67
N LEU A 79 -9.37 10.34 -5.71
CA LEU A 79 -9.82 10.23 -4.33
C LEU A 79 -8.76 10.82 -3.39
N ASP A 80 -9.18 11.23 -2.20
CA ASP A 80 -8.26 11.64 -1.15
C ASP A 80 -7.53 10.40 -0.61
N VAL A 81 -6.28 10.22 -1.00
CA VAL A 81 -5.46 9.06 -0.62
C VAL A 81 -4.80 9.29 0.73
N TRP A 82 -5.06 8.38 1.68
CA TRP A 82 -4.22 8.17 2.85
C TRP A 82 -3.54 6.81 2.71
N ALA A 83 -2.23 6.80 2.52
CA ALA A 83 -1.47 5.58 2.30
C ALA A 83 -0.39 5.40 3.37
N TYR A 84 -0.35 4.23 3.98
CA TYR A 84 0.76 3.73 4.77
C TYR A 84 1.48 2.68 3.93
N VAL A 85 2.79 2.85 3.74
CA VAL A 85 3.62 1.94 2.97
C VAL A 85 4.87 1.66 3.78
N ALA A 86 5.09 0.40 4.09
CA ALA A 86 6.24 -0.08 4.84
C ALA A 86 7.02 -1.11 4.04
N VAL A 87 8.35 -1.02 4.15
CA VAL A 87 9.28 -2.07 3.76
C VAL A 87 9.98 -2.50 5.03
N THR A 88 9.78 -3.74 5.45
CA THR A 88 10.25 -4.25 6.75
C THR A 88 10.94 -5.60 6.57
N SER A 89 11.91 -5.91 7.42
CA SER A 89 12.45 -7.27 7.53
C SER A 89 11.81 -8.09 8.65
N ASP A 90 10.93 -7.48 9.44
CA ASP A 90 10.20 -8.14 10.52
C ASP A 90 8.78 -8.49 10.04
N PRO A 91 8.46 -9.79 9.84
CA PRO A 91 7.13 -10.21 9.38
C PRO A 91 6.03 -9.91 10.40
N VAL A 92 6.34 -9.82 11.70
CA VAL A 92 5.35 -9.56 12.75
C VAL A 92 4.81 -8.13 12.66
N LEU A 93 5.56 -7.20 12.05
CA LEU A 93 5.10 -5.84 11.81
C LEU A 93 4.12 -5.73 10.63
N ALA A 94 4.00 -6.77 9.80
CA ALA A 94 3.15 -6.80 8.62
C ALA A 94 1.83 -7.57 8.83
N ASP A 95 1.68 -8.28 9.97
CA ASP A 95 0.51 -9.11 10.33
C ASP A 95 -0.67 -8.31 10.91
#